data_AF-A0A8T0V6D4-F1
#
_entry.id   AF-A0A8T0V6D4-F1
#
_cell.length_a   1.000
_cell.length_b   1.000
_cell.length_c   1.000
_cell.angle_alpha   90.00
_cell.angle_beta   90.00
_cell.angle_gamma   90.00
#
_symmetry.space_group_name_H-M   'P 1'
#
loop_
_entity.id
_entity.type
_entity.pdbx_description
1 polymer ?
#
loop_
_entity_poly.entity_id
_entity_poly.type
_entity_poly.pdbx_seq_one_letter_code
_entity_poly.pdbx_strand_id
1 'polypeptide(L)'
;MASTAAALNGVIVAAMCVLLLHSSMGQQATPTPHCPDHTGQKPVPVLAPVPTPLSATPAPAPTLPSAPPPVTPSPAPAVDCSSYCSLTCTWRCEAYRKDGLAKCDADAAAAFNGCYESCTTKNCPGKSCVHSGCGNTTCSCDNTNARSCCQSCGSAISLSYSQCRSPYERGMYYCMLSCTSDCNKNCTQG
;
A
#
# COMPACT_ATOMS: atom_id res chain seq x y z
N MET A 1 24.62 -56.95 -12.79
CA MET A 1 24.42 -55.52 -12.47
C MET A 1 22.95 -55.33 -12.17
N ALA A 2 22.58 -55.16 -10.89
CA ALA A 2 21.19 -55.12 -10.42
C ALA A 2 20.88 -53.77 -9.76
N SER A 3 19.65 -53.30 -10.04
CA SER A 3 19.08 -51.97 -9.85
C SER A 3 19.17 -51.37 -8.44
N THR A 4 19.71 -50.14 -8.36
CA THR A 4 19.70 -49.26 -7.18
C THR A 4 18.88 -47.97 -7.39
N ALA A 5 17.90 -47.97 -8.30
CA ALA A 5 17.15 -46.76 -8.65
C ALA A 5 15.80 -46.58 -7.91
N ALA A 6 15.27 -47.62 -7.24
CA ALA A 6 13.89 -47.59 -6.73
C ALA A 6 13.74 -47.01 -5.30
N ALA A 7 14.81 -46.87 -4.53
CA ALA A 7 14.71 -46.50 -3.11
C ALA A 7 14.57 -45.00 -2.83
N LEU A 8 15.00 -44.12 -3.75
CA LEU A 8 15.00 -42.67 -3.50
C LEU A 8 13.61 -42.01 -3.62
N ASN A 9 12.73 -42.54 -4.47
CA ASN A 9 11.46 -41.88 -4.76
C ASN A 9 10.42 -42.05 -3.63
N GLY A 10 10.52 -43.10 -2.83
CA GLY A 10 9.59 -43.35 -1.71
C GLY A 10 9.75 -42.35 -0.55
N VAL A 11 10.97 -41.88 -0.30
CA VAL A 11 11.27 -40.98 0.83
C VAL A 11 10.74 -39.55 0.56
N ILE A 12 10.78 -39.11 -0.70
CA ILE A 12 10.35 -37.75 -1.08
C ILE A 12 8.83 -37.61 -0.97
N VAL A 13 8.07 -38.65 -1.35
CA VAL A 13 6.60 -38.63 -1.29
C VAL A 13 6.11 -38.65 0.16
N ALA A 14 6.77 -39.41 1.05
CA ALA A 14 6.41 -39.44 2.47
C ALA A 14 6.62 -38.08 3.17
N ALA A 15 7.69 -37.35 2.82
CA ALA A 15 7.99 -36.05 3.41
C ALA A 15 6.96 -34.96 3.03
N MET A 16 6.46 -34.98 1.79
CA MET A 16 5.42 -34.03 1.35
C MET A 16 4.07 -34.28 2.03
N CYS A 17 3.70 -35.54 2.27
CA CYS A 17 2.46 -35.87 2.99
C CYS A 17 2.48 -35.37 4.44
N VAL A 18 3.60 -35.46 5.15
CA VAL A 18 3.70 -35.00 6.55
C VAL A 18 3.63 -33.47 6.67
N LEU A 19 4.16 -32.73 5.69
CA LEU A 19 4.05 -31.26 5.66
C LEU A 19 2.62 -30.79 5.36
N LEU A 20 1.90 -31.49 4.47
CA LEU A 20 0.51 -31.17 4.14
C LEU A 20 -0.47 -31.46 5.30
N LEU A 21 -0.22 -32.52 6.08
CA LEU A 21 -1.08 -32.90 7.21
C LEU A 21 -1.03 -31.89 8.38
N HIS A 22 0.07 -31.15 8.56
CA HIS A 22 0.18 -30.14 9.64
C HIS A 22 -0.50 -28.80 9.32
N SER A 23 -0.90 -28.53 8.07
CA SER A 23 -1.54 -27.26 7.69
C SER A 23 -3.06 -27.25 7.83
N SER A 24 -3.69 -28.36 8.23
CA SER A 24 -5.15 -28.51 8.16
C SER A 24 -5.93 -28.19 9.44
N MET A 25 -5.29 -27.73 10.52
CA MET A 25 -6.01 -27.34 11.76
C MET A 25 -5.69 -25.89 12.12
N GLY A 26 -6.50 -24.97 11.62
CA GLY A 26 -6.41 -23.56 12.03
C GLY A 26 -6.90 -22.54 11.01
N GLN A 27 -8.02 -22.77 10.31
CA GLN A 27 -8.74 -21.66 9.70
C GLN A 27 -9.54 -20.94 10.78
N GLN A 28 -8.90 -20.02 11.48
CA GLN A 28 -9.60 -18.99 12.22
C GLN A 28 -10.01 -17.90 11.23
N ALA A 29 -11.29 -17.51 11.28
CA ALA A 29 -11.88 -16.52 10.39
C ALA A 29 -11.03 -15.23 10.38
N THR A 30 -10.57 -14.86 9.19
CA THR A 30 -9.83 -13.62 8.95
C THR A 30 -10.72 -12.43 9.32
N PRO A 31 -10.28 -11.51 10.19
CA PRO A 31 -10.97 -10.26 10.43
C PRO A 31 -11.04 -9.48 9.12
N THR A 32 -12.23 -9.03 8.75
CA THR A 32 -12.43 -8.07 7.66
C THR A 32 -11.58 -6.82 7.93
N PRO A 33 -10.74 -6.38 6.97
CA PRO A 33 -10.00 -5.12 7.12
C PRO A 33 -11.00 -3.97 7.03
N HIS A 34 -11.45 -3.48 8.19
CA HIS A 34 -12.10 -2.19 8.27
C HIS A 34 -11.07 -1.12 7.86
N CYS A 35 -11.37 -0.40 6.78
CA CYS A 35 -10.67 0.83 6.47
C CYS A 35 -10.86 1.80 7.65
N PRO A 36 -9.80 2.47 8.14
CA PRO A 36 -9.98 3.52 9.12
C PRO A 36 -10.82 4.65 8.49
N ASP A 37 -11.94 4.93 9.16
CA ASP A 37 -12.82 6.06 8.89
C ASP A 37 -12.06 7.33 9.29
N HIS A 38 -11.45 8.01 8.32
CA HIS A 38 -10.85 9.32 8.52
C HIS A 38 -11.91 10.41 8.26
N THR A 39 -12.95 10.41 9.09
CA THR A 39 -13.79 11.60 9.29
C THR A 39 -13.06 12.56 10.22
N GLY A 40 -12.54 13.65 9.66
CA GLY A 40 -12.14 14.82 10.45
C GLY A 40 -10.72 15.32 10.22
N GLN A 41 -10.45 15.87 9.04
CA GLN A 41 -9.53 17.01 8.96
C GLN A 41 -10.02 17.95 7.86
N LYS A 42 -10.84 18.91 8.28
CA LYS A 42 -11.21 20.11 7.54
C LYS A 42 -9.96 20.99 7.45
N PRO A 43 -9.39 21.25 6.26
CA PRO A 43 -8.44 22.34 6.10
C PRO A 43 -9.23 23.64 6.21
N VAL A 44 -8.91 24.46 7.20
CA VAL A 44 -9.38 25.85 7.28
C VAL A 44 -8.55 26.67 6.29
N PRO A 45 -9.15 27.34 5.29
CA PRO A 45 -8.44 28.34 4.53
C PRO A 45 -8.27 29.59 5.40
N VAL A 46 -7.01 29.93 5.71
CA VAL A 46 -6.62 31.22 6.29
C VAL A 46 -6.86 32.28 5.22
N LEU A 47 -7.87 33.13 5.43
CA LEU A 47 -8.10 34.34 4.65
C LEU A 47 -6.99 35.36 4.98
N ALA A 48 -6.20 35.72 3.98
CA ALA A 48 -5.32 36.89 4.04
C ALA A 48 -6.16 38.19 3.98
N PRO A 49 -5.69 39.28 4.61
CA PRO A 49 -6.49 40.49 4.82
C PRO A 49 -6.63 41.35 3.57
N VAL A 50 -7.85 41.85 3.38
CA VAL A 50 -8.26 42.88 2.41
C VAL A 50 -7.69 44.24 2.82
N PRO A 51 -7.11 45.03 1.91
CA PRO A 51 -7.02 46.47 2.07
C PRO A 51 -8.12 47.21 1.28
N THR A 52 -8.96 47.95 2.00
CA THR A 52 -9.73 49.13 1.53
C THR A 52 -9.00 50.40 2.01
N PRO A 53 -9.29 51.64 1.55
CA PRO A 53 -10.12 52.11 0.44
C PRO A 53 -9.42 53.20 -0.44
N LEU A 54 -9.97 53.53 -1.61
CA LEU A 54 -9.75 54.85 -2.23
C LEU A 54 -11.07 55.39 -2.79
N SER A 55 -11.51 56.50 -2.19
CA SER A 55 -12.60 57.37 -2.65
C SER A 55 -12.15 58.27 -3.79
N ALA A 56 -13.01 58.44 -4.81
CA ALA A 56 -13.25 59.69 -5.56
C ALA A 56 -14.37 59.43 -6.59
N THR A 57 -15.59 59.94 -6.38
CA THR A 57 -16.13 61.23 -6.89
C THR A 57 -17.17 60.95 -7.99
N PRO A 58 -18.37 61.56 -7.95
CA PRO A 58 -19.47 61.26 -8.88
C PRO A 58 -19.37 62.08 -10.16
N ALA A 59 -19.65 61.44 -11.30
CA ALA A 59 -19.81 62.08 -12.60
C ALA A 59 -21.11 61.58 -13.28
N PRO A 60 -21.73 62.41 -14.14
CA PRO A 60 -23.17 62.45 -14.36
C PRO A 60 -23.71 61.35 -15.29
N ALA A 61 -24.98 61.02 -15.08
CA ALA A 61 -25.73 60.04 -15.85
C ALA A 61 -25.90 60.42 -17.34
N PRO A 62 -25.50 59.56 -18.28
CA PRO A 62 -25.95 59.59 -19.67
C PRO A 62 -27.12 58.63 -19.88
N THR A 63 -28.05 59.10 -20.69
CA THR A 63 -29.33 58.53 -21.11
C THR A 63 -29.28 57.05 -21.52
N LEU A 64 -30.23 56.25 -21.01
CA LEU A 64 -30.45 54.83 -21.35
C LEU A 64 -30.66 54.59 -22.86
N PRO A 65 -29.93 53.63 -23.45
CA PRO A 65 -30.48 52.71 -24.45
C PRO A 65 -31.05 51.48 -23.74
N SER A 66 -32.19 50.98 -24.24
CA SER A 66 -32.95 49.83 -23.72
C SER A 66 -32.08 48.67 -23.23
N ALA A 67 -32.35 48.21 -22.01
CA ALA A 67 -31.65 47.08 -21.40
C ALA A 67 -31.72 45.82 -22.29
N PRO A 68 -30.59 45.12 -22.52
CA PRO A 68 -30.62 43.78 -23.11
C PRO A 68 -31.39 42.82 -22.17
N PRO A 69 -32.04 41.77 -22.71
CA PRO A 69 -32.77 40.81 -21.90
C PRO A 69 -31.83 40.18 -20.84
N PRO A 70 -32.36 39.82 -19.66
CA PRO A 70 -31.59 39.17 -18.61
C PRO A 70 -30.93 37.91 -19.17
N VAL A 71 -29.60 37.93 -19.31
CA VAL A 71 -28.84 36.73 -19.66
C VAL A 71 -28.93 35.82 -18.46
N THR A 72 -29.70 34.75 -18.57
CA THR A 72 -29.73 33.69 -17.56
C THR A 72 -28.30 33.18 -17.42
N PRO A 73 -27.71 33.15 -16.21
CA PRO A 73 -26.39 32.54 -16.06
C PRO A 73 -26.46 31.11 -16.58
N SER A 74 -25.61 30.80 -17.57
CA SER A 74 -25.46 29.44 -18.06
C SER A 74 -25.19 28.54 -16.85
N PRO A 75 -25.89 27.40 -16.70
CA PRO A 75 -25.64 26.48 -15.60
C PRO A 75 -24.13 26.19 -15.53
N ALA A 76 -23.55 26.26 -14.34
CA ALA A 76 -22.18 25.78 -14.12
C ALA A 76 -22.09 24.36 -14.69
N PRO A 77 -20.95 23.97 -15.33
CA PRO A 77 -20.83 22.64 -15.89
C PRO A 77 -21.13 21.62 -14.80
N ALA A 78 -22.15 20.79 -15.03
CA ALA A 78 -22.47 19.69 -14.16
C ALA A 78 -21.18 18.89 -13.99
N VAL A 79 -20.66 18.83 -12.76
CA VAL A 79 -19.48 18.03 -12.47
C VAL A 79 -19.87 16.61 -12.83
N ASP A 80 -19.19 16.01 -13.80
CA ASP A 80 -19.37 14.59 -14.07
C ASP A 80 -18.81 13.83 -12.86
N CYS A 81 -19.71 13.54 -11.92
CA CYS A 81 -19.39 12.87 -10.67
C CYS A 81 -18.67 11.54 -10.92
N SER A 82 -19.02 10.83 -12.00
CA SER A 82 -18.37 9.56 -12.32
C SER A 82 -16.89 9.76 -12.62
N SER A 83 -16.57 10.72 -13.50
CA SER A 83 -15.20 11.05 -13.88
C SER A 83 -14.39 11.61 -12.70
N TYR A 84 -14.98 12.53 -11.92
CA TYR A 84 -14.33 13.11 -10.74
C TYR A 84 -14.03 12.06 -9.66
N CYS A 85 -15.01 11.20 -9.36
CA CYS A 85 -14.86 10.16 -8.35
C CYS A 85 -13.87 9.08 -8.77
N SER A 86 -13.89 8.66 -10.04
CA SER A 86 -12.91 7.70 -10.57
C SER A 86 -11.48 8.20 -10.42
N LEU A 87 -11.21 9.46 -10.81
CA LEU A 87 -9.88 10.06 -10.71
C LEU A 87 -9.42 10.19 -9.25
N THR A 88 -10.29 10.71 -8.39
CA THR A 88 -9.99 10.92 -6.97
C THR A 88 -9.73 9.60 -6.24
N CYS A 89 -10.54 8.58 -6.51
CA CYS A 89 -10.41 7.27 -5.89
C CYS A 89 -9.20 6.50 -6.39
N THR A 90 -8.84 6.63 -7.67
CA THR A 90 -7.62 6.03 -8.22
C THR A 90 -6.39 6.52 -7.44
N TRP A 91 -6.21 7.83 -7.33
CA TRP A 91 -5.10 8.43 -6.58
C TRP A 91 -5.07 7.99 -5.11
N ARG A 92 -6.23 7.99 -4.45
CA ARG A 92 -6.33 7.59 -3.04
C ARG A 92 -5.98 6.12 -2.83
N CYS A 93 -6.48 5.24 -3.68
CA CYS A 93 -6.23 3.80 -3.57
C CYS A 93 -4.81 3.41 -3.97
N GLU A 94 -4.21 4.13 -4.92
CA GLU A 94 -2.80 3.97 -5.26
C GLU A 94 -1.89 4.38 -4.11
N ALA A 95 -2.17 5.50 -3.44
CA ALA A 95 -1.44 5.94 -2.25
C ALA A 95 -1.54 4.90 -1.13
N TYR A 96 -2.76 4.42 -0.83
CA TYR A 96 -2.98 3.37 0.17
C TYR A 96 -2.19 2.10 -0.16
N ARG A 97 -2.22 1.64 -1.42
CA ARG A 97 -1.45 0.48 -1.86
C ARG A 97 0.04 0.70 -1.68
N LYS A 98 0.56 1.86 -2.11
CA LYS A 98 1.98 2.19 -2.03
C LYS A 98 2.47 2.20 -0.59
N ASP A 99 1.72 2.85 0.30
CA ASP A 99 2.09 2.96 1.72
C ASP A 99 2.02 1.60 2.42
N GLY A 100 1.01 0.78 2.09
CA GLY A 100 0.90 -0.59 2.58
C GLY A 100 2.06 -1.49 2.15
N LEU A 101 2.43 -1.44 0.87
CA LEU A 101 3.58 -2.20 0.35
C LEU A 101 4.90 -1.72 0.97
N ALA A 102 5.10 -0.41 1.10
CA ALA A 102 6.29 0.16 1.73
C ALA A 102 6.41 -0.27 3.19
N LYS A 103 5.29 -0.39 3.91
CA LYS A 103 5.27 -0.94 5.27
C LYS A 103 5.68 -2.41 5.29
N CYS A 104 5.13 -3.24 4.40
CA CYS A 104 5.53 -4.65 4.28
C CYS A 104 7.03 -4.81 3.98
N ASP A 105 7.60 -3.96 3.12
CA ASP A 105 9.03 -3.95 2.80
C ASP A 105 9.88 -3.60 4.02
N ALA A 106 9.49 -2.57 4.77
CA ALA A 106 10.18 -2.14 5.98
C ALA A 106 10.14 -3.21 7.08
N ASP A 107 8.98 -3.82 7.30
CA ASP A 107 8.80 -4.86 8.32
C ASP A 107 9.59 -6.13 7.95
N ALA A 108 9.59 -6.52 6.67
CA ALA A 108 10.39 -7.64 6.19
C ALA A 108 11.91 -7.38 6.34
N ALA A 109 12.38 -6.18 6.01
CA ALA A 109 13.79 -5.81 6.18
C ALA A 109 14.20 -5.82 7.66
N ALA A 110 13.35 -5.29 8.55
CA ALA A 110 13.61 -5.30 9.99
C ALA A 110 13.67 -6.74 10.55
N ALA A 111 12.70 -7.58 10.18
CA ALA A 111 12.69 -8.99 10.56
C ALA A 111 13.93 -9.74 10.04
N PHE A 112 14.35 -9.46 8.79
CA PHE A 112 15.51 -10.09 8.18
C PHE A 112 16.78 -9.70 8.90
N ASN A 113 17.00 -8.41 9.13
CA ASN A 113 18.16 -7.91 9.84
C ASN A 113 18.24 -8.50 11.25
N GLY A 114 17.13 -8.54 11.99
CA GLY A 114 17.08 -9.16 13.32
C GLY A 114 17.39 -10.66 13.30
N CYS A 115 16.83 -11.41 12.35
CA CYS A 115 17.13 -12.83 12.18
C CYS A 115 18.59 -13.07 11.81
N TYR A 116 19.11 -12.31 10.84
CA TYR A 116 20.46 -12.43 10.33
C TYR A 116 21.51 -12.09 11.40
N GLU A 117 21.31 -10.99 12.14
CA GLU A 117 22.17 -10.60 13.26
C GLU A 117 22.20 -11.68 14.35
N SER A 118 21.03 -12.19 14.75
CA SER A 118 20.93 -13.28 15.73
C SER A 118 21.63 -14.56 15.25
N CYS A 119 21.42 -14.94 13.99
CA CYS A 119 22.02 -16.13 13.41
C CYS A 119 23.55 -16.02 13.28
N THR A 120 24.06 -14.89 12.78
CA THR A 120 25.50 -14.66 12.61
C THR A 120 26.21 -14.52 13.97
N THR A 121 25.57 -13.93 14.97
CA THR A 121 26.12 -13.88 16.35
C THR A 121 26.36 -15.27 16.91
N LYS A 122 25.51 -16.26 16.59
CA LYS A 122 25.66 -17.64 17.07
C LYS A 122 26.55 -18.51 16.19
N ASN A 123 26.52 -18.32 14.88
CA ASN A 123 27.14 -19.24 13.92
C ASN A 123 28.46 -18.71 13.32
N CYS A 124 28.83 -17.45 13.55
CA CYS A 124 30.08 -16.86 13.08
C CYS A 124 31.07 -16.64 14.24
N PRO A 125 31.92 -17.63 14.60
CA PRO A 125 32.98 -17.39 15.57
C PRO A 125 33.98 -16.35 15.04
N GLY A 126 34.30 -15.34 15.85
CA GLY A 126 35.44 -14.44 15.62
C GLY A 126 35.32 -13.46 14.43
N LYS A 127 34.22 -12.69 14.34
CA LYS A 127 34.04 -11.54 13.40
C LYS A 127 34.03 -11.87 11.91
N SER A 128 34.11 -13.14 11.50
CA SER A 128 34.25 -13.53 10.07
C SER A 128 33.10 -13.09 9.15
N CYS A 129 31.96 -12.68 9.71
CA CYS A 129 30.79 -12.23 8.98
C CYS A 129 30.68 -10.69 8.84
N VAL A 130 31.63 -9.91 9.39
CA VAL A 130 31.61 -8.42 9.40
C VAL A 130 31.68 -7.79 8.01
N HIS A 131 32.09 -8.53 6.96
CA HIS A 131 32.07 -8.06 5.57
C HIS A 131 31.11 -8.85 4.66
N SER A 132 30.45 -9.88 5.20
CA SER A 132 29.42 -10.61 4.48
C SER A 132 28.09 -9.87 4.65
N GLY A 133 27.84 -8.89 3.77
CA GLY A 133 26.56 -8.22 3.68
C GLY A 133 25.60 -9.05 2.82
N CYS A 134 24.49 -9.49 3.40
CA CYS A 134 23.43 -10.14 2.66
C CYS A 134 22.28 -9.12 2.47
N GLY A 135 21.85 -8.91 1.22
CA GLY A 135 20.75 -8.02 0.89
C GLY A 135 19.40 -8.66 1.22
N ASN A 136 18.32 -7.86 1.25
CA ASN A 136 16.95 -8.27 1.63
C ASN A 136 16.33 -9.39 0.76
N THR A 137 17.08 -9.97 -0.17
CA THR A 137 16.66 -11.03 -1.11
C THR A 137 17.83 -11.75 -1.78
N THR A 138 19.02 -11.16 -1.82
CA THR A 138 20.23 -11.76 -2.42
C THR A 138 21.25 -12.13 -1.35
N CYS A 139 21.39 -13.43 -1.11
CA CYS A 139 22.36 -13.99 -0.17
C CYS A 139 23.79 -14.08 -0.76
N SER A 140 24.30 -12.97 -1.29
CA SER A 140 25.69 -12.88 -1.75
C SER A 140 26.62 -12.58 -0.58
N CYS A 141 26.82 -13.60 0.26
CA CYS A 141 27.75 -13.55 1.38
C CYS A 141 29.03 -14.35 1.05
N ASP A 142 30.20 -13.80 1.38
CA ASP A 142 31.51 -14.45 1.20
C ASP A 142 31.74 -15.60 2.19
N ASN A 143 31.14 -15.50 3.37
CA ASN A 143 31.23 -16.51 4.40
C ASN A 143 30.09 -17.55 4.28
N THR A 144 30.42 -18.84 4.32
CA THR A 144 29.43 -19.94 4.22
C THR A 144 28.39 -19.90 5.34
N ASN A 145 28.78 -19.57 6.59
CA ASN A 145 27.85 -19.49 7.71
C ASN A 145 26.90 -18.29 7.56
N ALA A 146 27.41 -17.14 7.12
CA ALA A 146 26.60 -15.98 6.77
C ALA A 146 25.60 -16.29 5.64
N ARG A 147 26.04 -17.01 4.61
CA ARG A 147 25.16 -17.44 3.50
C ARG A 147 24.02 -18.34 3.99
N SER A 148 24.33 -19.34 4.83
CA SER A 148 23.31 -20.22 5.43
C SER A 148 22.32 -19.45 6.31
N CYS A 149 22.81 -18.49 7.11
CA CYS A 149 21.96 -17.61 7.90
C CYS A 149 21.01 -16.78 7.03
N CYS A 150 21.53 -16.17 5.96
CA CYS A 150 20.71 -15.40 5.03
C CYS A 150 19.64 -16.27 4.35
N GLN A 151 20.00 -17.46 3.86
CA GLN A 151 19.05 -18.36 3.19
C GLN A 151 17.94 -18.80 4.14
N SER A 152 18.30 -19.15 5.38
CA SER A 152 17.35 -19.54 6.42
C SER A 152 16.41 -18.39 6.78
N CYS A 153 16.96 -17.21 7.08
CA CYS A 153 16.16 -16.03 7.43
C CYS A 153 15.29 -15.54 6.27
N GLY A 154 15.82 -15.51 5.06
CA GLY A 154 15.08 -15.14 3.86
C GLY A 154 13.91 -16.07 3.60
N SER A 155 14.12 -17.38 3.76
CA SER A 155 13.05 -18.38 3.62
C SER A 155 11.96 -18.18 4.69
N ALA A 156 12.34 -17.96 5.95
CA ALA A 156 11.40 -17.74 7.05
C ALA A 156 10.52 -16.49 6.85
N ILE A 157 11.08 -15.43 6.25
CA ILE A 157 10.38 -14.15 6.08
C ILE A 157 9.55 -14.11 4.81
N SER A 158 9.93 -14.87 3.78
CA SER A 158 9.24 -14.90 2.48
C SER A 158 7.73 -15.16 2.60
N LEU A 159 7.32 -16.05 3.50
CA LEU A 159 5.92 -16.35 3.75
C LEU A 159 5.19 -15.18 4.39
N SER A 160 5.73 -14.59 5.45
CA SER A 160 5.12 -13.44 6.12
C SER A 160 5.04 -12.21 5.22
N TYR A 161 6.09 -11.98 4.43
CA TYR A 161 6.15 -10.88 3.47
C TYR A 161 5.11 -11.02 2.34
N SER A 162 4.96 -12.21 1.76
CA SER A 162 3.94 -12.47 0.74
C SER A 162 2.52 -12.35 1.30
N GLN A 163 2.29 -12.80 2.54
CA GLN A 163 1.00 -12.60 3.23
C GLN A 163 0.70 -11.12 3.49
N CYS A 164 1.72 -10.32 3.83
CA CYS A 164 1.57 -8.87 4.01
C CYS A 164 1.20 -8.17 2.69
N ARG A 165 1.85 -8.52 1.58
CA ARG A 165 1.63 -7.88 0.27
C ARG A 165 0.31 -8.24 -0.39
N SER A 166 -0.11 -9.50 -0.28
CA SER A 166 -1.33 -10.03 -0.92
C SER A 166 -2.58 -9.13 -0.77
N PRO A 167 -2.95 -8.63 0.43
CA PRO A 167 -4.10 -7.75 0.58
C PRO A 167 -3.91 -6.39 -0.09
N TYR A 168 -2.70 -5.83 -0.19
CA TYR A 168 -2.47 -4.55 -0.87
C TYR A 168 -2.46 -4.70 -2.39
N GLU A 169 -1.92 -5.81 -2.90
CA GLU A 169 -1.93 -6.13 -4.33
C GLU A 169 -3.35 -6.40 -4.84
N ARG A 170 -4.19 -7.07 -4.05
CA ARG A 170 -5.61 -7.31 -4.36
C ARG A 170 -6.53 -6.16 -3.94
N GLY A 171 -6.07 -5.34 -2.99
CA GLY A 171 -6.86 -4.32 -2.31
C GLY A 171 -7.25 -3.14 -3.19
N MET A 172 -6.56 -2.92 -4.32
CA MET A 172 -6.88 -1.82 -5.22
C MET A 172 -8.32 -1.88 -5.72
N TYR A 173 -8.80 -3.09 -6.08
CA TYR A 173 -10.17 -3.29 -6.56
C TYR A 173 -11.21 -2.96 -5.47
N TYR A 174 -11.01 -3.51 -4.26
CA TYR A 174 -11.92 -3.27 -3.13
C TYR A 174 -11.92 -1.81 -2.68
N CYS A 175 -10.74 -1.17 -2.65
CA CYS A 175 -10.60 0.24 -2.33
C CYS A 175 -11.35 1.11 -3.35
N MET A 176 -11.16 0.83 -4.65
CA MET A 176 -11.84 1.55 -5.72
C MET A 176 -13.36 1.44 -5.63
N LEU A 177 -13.87 0.26 -5.33
CA LEU A 177 -15.31 0.00 -5.26
C LEU A 177 -15.96 0.78 -4.10
N SER A 178 -15.37 0.69 -2.90
CA SER A 178 -15.85 1.44 -1.72
C SER A 178 -15.71 2.95 -1.92
N CYS A 179 -14.55 3.41 -2.37
CA CYS A 179 -14.30 4.84 -2.57
C CYS A 179 -15.23 5.45 -3.61
N THR A 180 -15.46 4.77 -4.74
CA THR A 180 -16.32 5.29 -5.82
C THR A 180 -17.77 5.36 -5.36
N SER A 181 -18.25 4.35 -4.62
CA SER A 181 -19.58 4.37 -4.00
C SER A 181 -19.75 5.57 -3.06
N ASP A 182 -18.80 5.79 -2.15
CA ASP A 182 -18.90 6.88 -1.18
C ASP A 182 -18.74 8.25 -1.84
N CYS A 183 -17.86 8.38 -2.83
CA CYS A 183 -17.71 9.60 -3.59
C CYS A 183 -18.98 9.95 -4.37
N ASN A 184 -19.59 8.98 -5.07
CA ASN A 184 -20.84 9.20 -5.81
C ASN A 184 -21.99 9.65 -4.92
N LYS A 185 -22.10 9.10 -3.70
CA LYS A 185 -23.13 9.51 -2.72
C LYS A 185 -22.98 10.97 -2.27
N ASN A 186 -21.74 11.44 -2.14
CA ASN A 186 -21.45 12.82 -1.71
C ASN A 186 -21.48 13.81 -2.88
N CYS A 187 -21.21 13.35 -4.09
CA CYS A 187 -21.16 14.20 -5.27
C CYS A 187 -22.56 14.58 -5.79
N THR A 188 -23.58 13.73 -5.61
CA THR A 188 -24.97 14.03 -6.01
C THR A 188 -25.75 14.89 -5.00
N GLN A 189 -25.19 15.16 -3.83
CA GLN A 189 -25.81 16.00 -2.78
C GLN A 189 -25.29 17.45 -2.77
N GLY A 190 -24.45 17.82 -3.74
CA GLY A 190 -23.88 19.17 -3.90
C GLY A 190 -24.68 20.09 -4.80
#